data_AF-A0A3R6RS81-F1
#
_entry.id   AF-A0A3R6RS81-F1
#
_cell.length_a   1.000
_cell.length_b   1.000
_cell.length_c   1.000
_cell.angle_alpha   90.00
_cell.angle_beta   90.00
_cell.angle_gamma   90.00
#
_symmetry.space_group_name_H-M   'P 1'
#
loop_
_entity.id
_entity.type
_entity.pdbx_description
1 polymer ?
#
loop_
_entity_poly.entity_id
_entity_poly.type
_entity_poly.pdbx_seq_one_letter_code
_entity_poly.pdbx_strand_id
1 'polypeptide(L)'
;MNNIDIELSKVIDAAVQSSIDIGQVASLKDLYKEKKNSLNLSDRQIQKILGMDSKTINPILNGTAKQINFINVVKLAHFLGLSVNDLIKVYVPELAPKQIGEIQRAREAGYIVENFDVSILVKMKFFNSNASSKDMSDKIKRFFDIDNIYSYSENSLLPVFSRSKRNSNDLMRNFWIQSAFIQFKSIANPNPYIRKELVELIPKIRPYTRDIKNGLIRVLKALFRIGVTVIYQPSLEKIQVRGATMIINDKPCIVLSNLQNNYPTLWFTLLHELHHVLFDFEEIKKQTYHISNNEGDIFLMNEEQADNFACEYLLNESRLKFASGYITSHYNIEKLAKEWGVHSSIIYAMYCYKTNEWAFYNKYIPKMNEALELINTHPFEKETLMESVQQIKEFLYN
;
A
#
# COMPACT_ATOMS: atom_id res chain seq x y z
N MET A 1 21.95 8.14 44.51
CA MET A 1 22.80 8.12 43.30
C MET A 1 24.23 8.11 43.75
N ASN A 2 24.98 7.05 43.44
CA ASN A 2 26.37 6.91 43.88
C ASN A 2 27.23 8.00 43.23
N ASN A 3 28.31 8.41 43.88
CA ASN A 3 29.25 9.42 43.35
C ASN A 3 29.80 9.02 41.96
N ILE A 4 29.87 7.71 41.69
CA ILE A 4 30.21 7.11 40.39
C ILE A 4 29.15 7.42 39.32
N ASP A 5 27.86 7.37 39.64
CA ASP A 5 26.77 7.65 38.69
C ASP A 5 26.74 9.13 38.26
N ILE A 6 27.12 10.03 39.19
CA ILE A 6 27.22 11.48 38.93
C ILE A 6 28.44 11.79 38.07
N GLU A 7 29.57 11.11 38.29
CA GLU A 7 30.72 11.24 37.38
C GLU A 7 30.44 10.62 36.01
N LEU A 8 29.76 9.46 35.94
CA LEU A 8 29.37 8.86 34.66
C LEU A 8 28.40 9.77 33.88
N SER A 9 27.42 10.39 34.55
CA SER A 9 26.51 11.33 33.90
C SER A 9 27.25 12.57 33.41
N LYS A 10 28.20 13.11 34.20
CA LYS A 10 29.06 14.23 33.77
C LYS A 10 30.00 13.86 32.62
N VAL A 11 30.47 12.62 32.53
CA VAL A 11 31.24 12.11 31.38
C VAL A 11 30.37 12.07 30.12
N ILE A 12 29.09 11.72 30.27
CA ILE A 12 28.09 11.74 29.18
C ILE A 12 27.71 13.19 28.80
N ASP A 13 27.56 14.08 29.77
CA ASP A 13 27.08 15.47 29.59
C ASP A 13 28.20 16.48 29.24
N ALA A 14 29.46 16.25 29.62
CA ALA A 14 30.60 17.10 29.25
C ALA A 14 31.02 16.94 27.78
N ALA A 15 30.49 15.93 27.08
CA ALA A 15 30.70 15.70 25.65
C ALA A 15 29.73 16.49 24.75
N VAL A 16 28.95 17.44 25.30
CA VAL A 16 27.79 18.06 24.63
C VAL A 16 28.11 19.33 23.81
N GLN A 17 29.34 19.85 23.81
CA GLN A 17 29.72 20.90 22.86
C GLN A 17 30.94 20.48 22.05
N SER A 18 30.70 20.07 20.80
CA SER A 18 31.78 19.90 19.82
C SER A 18 32.55 21.21 19.72
N SER A 19 33.85 21.16 19.99
CA SER A 19 34.77 22.27 19.76
C SER A 19 35.30 22.31 18.31
N ILE A 20 34.84 21.38 17.47
CA ILE A 20 35.37 21.10 16.13
C ILE A 20 34.27 21.32 15.09
N ASP A 21 34.57 22.07 14.02
CA ASP A 21 33.71 22.21 12.86
C ASP A 21 33.78 20.93 12.00
N ILE A 22 32.77 20.08 12.16
CA ILE A 22 32.67 18.76 11.52
C ILE A 22 32.64 18.89 9.98
N GLY A 23 32.22 20.05 9.44
CA GLY A 23 32.18 20.28 7.99
C GLY A 23 33.54 20.35 7.30
N GLN A 24 34.64 20.52 8.05
CA GLN A 24 36.01 20.60 7.52
C GLN A 24 36.85 19.34 7.76
N VAL A 25 36.29 18.32 8.42
CA VAL A 25 37.03 17.11 8.80
C VAL A 25 37.09 16.13 7.63
N ALA A 26 38.30 15.80 7.18
CA ALA A 26 38.53 14.86 6.08
C ALA A 26 38.40 13.38 6.47
N SER A 27 38.91 12.99 7.65
CA SER A 27 38.71 11.64 8.18
C SER A 27 38.92 11.48 9.68
N LEU A 28 38.43 10.39 10.28
CA LEU A 28 38.69 10.00 11.67
C LEU A 28 40.20 9.78 11.90
N LYS A 29 40.91 9.28 10.88
CA LYS A 29 42.37 9.12 10.90
C LYS A 29 43.09 10.46 10.98
N ASP A 30 42.59 11.47 10.28
CA ASP A 30 43.20 12.80 10.25
C ASP A 30 42.96 13.53 11.58
N LEU A 31 41.75 13.43 12.14
CA LEU A 31 41.48 13.89 13.51
C LEU A 31 42.41 13.25 14.55
N TYR A 32 42.64 11.94 14.42
CA TYR A 32 43.56 11.24 15.30
C TYR A 32 45.00 11.77 15.17
N LYS A 33 45.48 12.00 13.94
CA LYS A 33 46.81 12.57 13.70
C LYS A 33 46.93 14.00 14.20
N GLU A 34 45.94 14.85 13.97
CA GLU A 34 45.92 16.22 14.46
C GLU A 34 45.99 16.26 15.98
N LYS A 35 45.14 15.47 16.67
CA LYS A 35 45.14 15.38 18.13
C LYS A 35 46.45 14.80 18.68
N LYS A 36 47.00 13.78 18.01
CA LYS A 36 48.30 13.20 18.33
C LYS A 36 49.41 14.26 18.25
N ASN A 37 49.45 15.04 17.18
CA ASN A 37 50.46 16.07 16.95
C ASN A 37 50.29 17.23 17.94
N SER A 38 49.04 17.68 18.21
CA SER A 38 48.78 18.76 19.16
C SER A 38 49.18 18.42 20.59
N LEU A 39 49.06 17.14 20.98
CA LEU A 39 49.46 16.66 22.30
C LEU A 39 50.90 16.13 22.35
N ASN A 40 51.60 16.12 21.21
CA ASN A 40 52.96 15.58 21.04
C ASN A 40 53.12 14.15 21.62
N LEU A 41 52.13 13.27 21.38
CA LEU A 41 52.10 11.89 21.87
C LEU A 41 52.52 10.88 20.79
N SER A 42 53.17 9.79 21.20
CA SER A 42 53.37 8.63 20.34
C SER A 42 52.15 7.70 20.35
N ASP A 43 51.98 6.89 19.29
CA ASP A 43 50.86 5.93 19.21
C ASP A 43 50.86 4.94 20.38
N ARG A 44 52.05 4.58 20.88
CA ARG A 44 52.21 3.68 22.04
C ARG A 44 51.74 4.32 23.34
N GLN A 45 51.92 5.63 23.50
CA GLN A 45 51.39 6.37 24.65
C GLN A 45 49.87 6.49 24.56
N ILE A 46 49.33 6.81 23.39
CA ILE A 46 47.88 6.89 23.18
C ILE A 46 47.20 5.54 23.43
N GLN A 47 47.79 4.44 22.94
CA GLN A 47 47.32 3.07 23.22
C GLN A 47 47.24 2.78 24.73
N LYS A 48 48.26 3.19 25.51
CA LYS A 48 48.26 3.04 26.96
C LYS A 48 47.21 3.91 27.66
N ILE A 49 47.08 5.19 27.24
CA ILE A 49 46.11 6.14 27.81
C ILE A 49 44.68 5.65 27.57
N LEU A 50 44.39 5.20 26.35
CA LEU A 50 43.07 4.69 25.99
C LEU A 50 42.83 3.25 26.51
N GLY A 51 43.88 2.54 26.89
CA GLY A 51 43.80 1.10 27.18
C GLY A 51 43.24 0.33 25.98
N MET A 52 43.71 0.66 24.77
CA MET A 52 43.33 0.02 23.51
C MET A 52 44.61 -0.33 22.76
N ASP A 53 44.70 -1.55 22.26
CA ASP A 53 45.87 -2.00 21.51
C ASP A 53 45.81 -1.54 20.04
N SER A 54 46.96 -1.60 19.35
CA SER A 54 47.07 -1.23 17.93
C SER A 54 46.16 -2.02 16.99
N LYS A 55 45.83 -3.29 17.29
CA LYS A 55 44.90 -4.11 16.49
C LYS A 55 43.45 -3.70 16.71
N THR A 56 43.17 -2.91 17.75
CA THR A 56 41.87 -2.31 18.00
C THR A 56 41.78 -0.89 17.43
N ILE A 57 42.74 -0.01 17.72
CA ILE A 57 42.71 1.39 17.26
C ILE A 57 42.84 1.50 15.75
N ASN A 58 43.82 0.81 15.13
CA ASN A 58 44.12 1.03 13.72
C ASN A 58 42.98 0.61 12.78
N PRO A 59 42.27 -0.53 12.98
CA PRO A 59 41.11 -0.85 12.16
C PRO A 59 39.98 0.18 12.29
N ILE A 60 39.78 0.77 13.47
CA ILE A 60 38.77 1.82 13.68
C ILE A 60 39.18 3.08 12.93
N LEU A 61 40.42 3.54 13.05
CA LEU A 61 40.88 4.73 12.32
C LEU A 61 40.89 4.56 10.80
N ASN A 62 40.95 3.32 10.30
CA ASN A 62 40.97 3.05 8.85
C ASN A 62 39.59 2.60 8.31
N GLY A 63 38.51 2.64 9.10
CA GLY A 63 37.18 2.21 8.62
C GLY A 63 37.03 0.71 8.32
N THR A 64 37.96 -0.13 8.79
CA THR A 64 38.01 -1.58 8.50
C THR A 64 37.71 -2.46 9.72
N ALA A 65 37.40 -1.86 10.88
CA ALA A 65 37.06 -2.58 12.10
C ALA A 65 35.76 -3.37 11.92
N LYS A 66 35.85 -4.71 11.97
CA LYS A 66 34.69 -5.61 11.83
C LYS A 66 33.65 -5.42 12.94
N GLN A 67 34.11 -5.15 14.17
CA GLN A 67 33.27 -4.88 15.34
C GLN A 67 33.93 -3.79 16.18
N ILE A 68 33.12 -2.86 16.67
CA ILE A 68 33.54 -1.84 17.63
C ILE A 68 32.60 -1.94 18.82
N ASN A 69 33.15 -2.12 20.02
CA ASN A 69 32.35 -2.06 21.23
C ASN A 69 32.07 -0.60 21.61
N PHE A 70 30.98 -0.37 22.34
CA PHE A 70 30.59 0.98 22.74
C PHE A 70 31.66 1.69 23.60
N ILE A 71 32.40 0.95 24.43
CA ILE A 71 33.47 1.50 25.28
C ILE A 71 34.58 2.14 24.44
N ASN A 72 34.96 1.51 23.33
CA ASN A 72 35.98 2.01 22.40
C ASN A 72 35.52 3.29 21.71
N VAL A 73 34.24 3.37 21.34
CA VAL A 73 33.62 4.59 20.76
C VAL A 73 33.69 5.74 21.77
N VAL A 74 33.29 5.49 23.01
CA VAL A 74 33.33 6.51 24.09
C VAL A 74 34.77 6.95 24.37
N LYS A 75 35.71 6.01 24.49
CA LYS A 75 37.14 6.31 24.70
C LYS A 75 37.73 7.19 23.59
N LEU A 76 37.44 6.85 22.33
CA LEU A 76 37.90 7.64 21.18
C LEU A 76 37.23 9.01 21.12
N ALA A 77 35.92 9.08 21.40
CA ALA A 77 35.19 10.35 21.44
C ALA A 77 35.79 11.30 22.47
N HIS A 78 36.06 10.83 23.70
CA HIS A 78 36.73 11.63 24.73
C HIS A 78 38.15 12.04 24.34
N PHE A 79 38.94 11.14 23.77
CA PHE A 79 40.30 11.46 23.37
C PHE A 79 40.34 12.52 22.26
N LEU A 80 39.43 12.43 21.29
CA LEU A 80 39.34 13.39 20.18
C LEU A 80 38.66 14.69 20.61
N GLY A 81 37.86 14.68 21.69
CA GLY A 81 37.06 15.83 22.11
C GLY A 81 35.77 15.99 21.30
N LEU A 82 35.21 14.88 20.83
CA LEU A 82 33.96 14.82 20.07
C LEU A 82 32.84 14.27 20.93
N SER A 83 31.60 14.63 20.59
CA SER A 83 30.44 13.86 21.06
C SER A 83 30.42 12.48 20.39
N VAL A 84 29.80 11.50 21.03
CA VAL A 84 29.61 10.16 20.43
C VAL A 84 28.86 10.27 19.09
N ASN A 85 27.89 11.18 19.00
CA ASN A 85 27.10 11.40 17.78
C ASN A 85 27.98 11.94 16.64
N ASP A 86 28.89 12.87 16.93
CA ASP A 86 29.76 13.47 15.92
C ASP A 86 30.85 12.50 15.46
N LEU A 87 31.39 11.69 16.38
CA LEU A 87 32.30 10.60 16.01
C LEU A 87 31.62 9.60 15.07
N ILE A 88 30.34 9.26 15.31
CA ILE A 88 29.56 8.40 14.41
C ILE A 88 29.38 9.05 13.04
N LYS A 89 29.07 10.35 12.96
CA LYS A 89 28.90 11.08 11.68
C LYS A 89 30.17 11.07 10.82
N VAL A 90 31.35 11.19 11.45
CA VAL A 90 32.64 11.13 10.75
C VAL A 90 32.99 9.69 10.38
N TYR A 91 32.71 8.72 11.26
CA TYR A 91 33.14 7.34 11.10
C TYR A 91 32.29 6.53 10.11
N VAL A 92 30.96 6.71 10.10
CA VAL A 92 30.04 5.90 9.27
C VAL A 92 30.33 6.02 7.77
N PRO A 93 30.61 7.21 7.19
CA PRO A 93 30.97 7.35 5.78
C PRO A 93 32.27 6.64 5.38
N GLU A 94 33.20 6.43 6.31
CA GLU A 94 34.50 5.76 6.08
C GLU A 94 34.44 4.24 6.18
N LEU A 95 33.32 3.68 6.64
CA LEU A 95 33.16 2.24 6.78
C LEU A 95 33.33 1.53 5.45
N ALA A 96 33.90 0.32 5.51
CA ALA A 96 34.00 -0.53 4.33
C ALA A 96 32.60 -0.73 3.68
N PRO A 97 32.49 -0.79 2.32
CA PRO A 97 31.21 -0.89 1.62
C PRO A 97 30.29 -2.02 2.12
N LYS A 98 30.88 -3.12 2.60
CA LYS A 98 30.15 -4.25 3.19
C LYS A 98 29.38 -3.85 4.46
N GLN A 99 29.99 -3.05 5.33
CA GLN A 99 29.40 -2.60 6.61
C GLN A 99 28.37 -1.50 6.38
N ILE A 100 28.62 -0.58 5.44
CA ILE A 100 27.62 0.38 4.97
C ILE A 100 26.38 -0.38 4.45
N GLY A 101 26.60 -1.45 3.68
CA GLY A 101 25.53 -2.33 3.22
C GLY A 101 24.76 -3.03 4.36
N GLU A 102 25.39 -3.37 5.48
CA GLU A 102 24.72 -3.94 6.67
C GLU A 102 23.80 -2.91 7.34
N ILE A 103 24.30 -1.69 7.52
CA ILE A 103 23.52 -0.57 8.08
C ILE A 103 22.32 -0.26 7.18
N GLN A 104 22.55 -0.19 5.87
CA GLN A 104 21.48 0.04 4.89
C GLN A 104 20.42 -1.07 4.94
N ARG A 105 20.83 -2.35 5.01
CA ARG A 105 19.89 -3.48 5.14
C ARG A 105 19.07 -3.42 6.42
N ALA A 106 19.65 -2.99 7.53
CA ALA A 106 18.94 -2.81 8.79
C ALA A 106 17.91 -1.68 8.71
N ARG A 107 18.28 -0.56 8.05
CA ARG A 107 17.39 0.57 7.81
C ARG A 107 16.21 0.18 6.90
N GLU A 108 16.48 -0.54 5.82
CA GLU A 108 15.43 -1.06 4.93
C GLU A 108 14.52 -2.05 5.66
N ALA A 109 15.08 -2.94 6.49
CA ALA A 109 14.29 -3.86 7.31
C ALA A 109 13.34 -3.11 8.26
N GLY A 110 13.83 -2.08 8.95
CA GLY A 110 13.00 -1.23 9.81
C GLY A 110 11.86 -0.57 9.02
N TYR A 111 12.17 0.01 7.87
CA TYR A 111 11.16 0.62 7.00
C TYR A 111 10.11 -0.38 6.50
N ILE A 112 10.51 -1.59 6.13
CA ILE A 112 9.58 -2.64 5.68
C ILE A 112 8.61 -2.98 6.80
N VAL A 113 9.09 -3.22 8.02
CA VAL A 113 8.24 -3.56 9.17
C VAL A 113 7.29 -2.42 9.55
N GLU A 114 7.70 -1.17 9.34
CA GLU A 114 6.87 0.01 9.60
C GLU A 114 5.78 0.26 8.53
N ASN A 115 5.98 -0.19 7.30
CA ASN A 115 5.12 0.17 6.15
C ASN A 115 4.39 -1.01 5.50
N PHE A 116 4.72 -2.26 5.87
CA PHE A 116 4.15 -3.46 5.28
C PHE A 116 3.84 -4.51 6.35
N ASP A 117 2.67 -5.16 6.25
CA ASP A 117 2.41 -6.37 7.03
C ASP A 117 3.07 -7.57 6.35
N VAL A 118 4.33 -7.82 6.74
CA VAL A 118 5.14 -8.92 6.20
C VAL A 118 4.46 -10.28 6.39
N SER A 119 3.75 -10.49 7.51
CA SER A 119 3.12 -11.78 7.82
C SER A 119 2.01 -12.10 6.81
N ILE A 120 1.13 -11.14 6.53
CA ILE A 120 0.05 -11.32 5.56
C ILE A 120 0.62 -11.40 4.14
N LEU A 121 1.58 -10.56 3.79
CA LEU A 121 2.18 -10.57 2.45
C LEU A 121 2.92 -11.88 2.14
N VAL A 122 3.52 -12.54 3.13
CA VAL A 122 4.05 -13.92 2.99
C VAL A 122 2.91 -14.92 2.79
N LYS A 123 1.83 -14.85 3.58
CA LYS A 123 0.67 -15.75 3.46
C LYS A 123 0.00 -15.64 2.08
N MET A 124 -0.02 -14.44 1.52
CA MET A 124 -0.52 -14.14 0.18
C MET A 124 0.47 -14.47 -0.95
N LYS A 125 1.63 -15.03 -0.62
CA LYS A 125 2.71 -15.36 -1.57
C LYS A 125 3.30 -14.16 -2.32
N PHE A 126 3.06 -12.94 -1.84
CA PHE A 126 3.76 -11.76 -2.34
C PHE A 126 5.25 -11.80 -1.99
N PHE A 127 5.56 -12.24 -0.76
CA PHE A 127 6.90 -12.58 -0.32
C PHE A 127 7.07 -14.09 -0.15
N ASN A 128 8.29 -14.57 -0.43
CA ASN A 128 8.69 -15.92 -0.06
C ASN A 128 8.84 -16.01 1.46
N SER A 129 8.49 -17.16 2.05
CA SER A 129 8.56 -17.38 3.50
C SER A 129 9.95 -17.20 4.11
N ASN A 130 11.00 -17.38 3.30
CA ASN A 130 12.40 -17.29 3.71
C ASN A 130 13.09 -16.03 3.15
N ALA A 131 12.33 -15.05 2.65
CA ALA A 131 12.89 -13.82 2.07
C ALA A 131 13.63 -13.00 3.14
N SER A 132 14.84 -12.55 2.81
CA SER A 132 15.57 -11.59 3.63
C SER A 132 15.00 -10.17 3.46
N SER A 133 15.39 -9.23 4.32
CA SER A 133 14.99 -7.82 4.15
C SER A 133 15.45 -7.23 2.82
N LYS A 134 16.59 -7.70 2.30
CA LYS A 134 17.07 -7.33 0.97
C LYS A 134 16.15 -7.86 -0.13
N ASP A 135 15.77 -9.14 -0.07
CA ASP A 135 14.89 -9.74 -1.07
C ASP A 135 13.51 -9.06 -1.08
N MET A 136 12.98 -8.74 0.10
CA MET A 136 11.74 -7.99 0.27
C MET A 136 11.85 -6.58 -0.32
N SER A 137 12.94 -5.86 -0.02
CA SER A 137 13.23 -4.53 -0.58
C SER A 137 13.31 -4.57 -2.11
N ASP A 138 14.06 -5.52 -2.67
CA ASP A 138 14.21 -5.70 -4.12
C ASP A 138 12.89 -6.13 -4.78
N LYS A 139 12.04 -6.91 -4.10
CA LYS A 139 10.71 -7.26 -4.56
C LYS A 139 9.78 -6.04 -4.59
N ILE A 140 9.73 -5.25 -3.52
CA ILE A 140 8.91 -4.02 -3.45
C ILE A 140 9.31 -3.03 -4.55
N LYS A 141 10.63 -2.78 -4.70
CA LYS A 141 11.16 -1.88 -5.73
C LYS A 141 10.74 -2.29 -7.13
N ARG A 142 10.91 -3.57 -7.48
CA ARG A 142 10.48 -4.10 -8.78
C ARG A 142 8.96 -4.08 -8.95
N PHE A 143 8.22 -4.42 -7.90
CA PHE A 143 6.77 -4.52 -7.94
C PHE A 143 6.10 -3.18 -8.26
N PHE A 144 6.52 -2.12 -7.57
CA PHE A 144 6.00 -0.76 -7.73
C PHE A 144 6.79 0.10 -8.74
N ASP A 145 7.82 -0.46 -9.37
CA ASP A 145 8.71 0.25 -10.30
C ASP A 145 9.34 1.52 -9.69
N ILE A 146 9.97 1.35 -8.53
CA ILE A 146 10.65 2.44 -7.78
C ILE A 146 12.13 2.11 -7.57
N ASP A 147 13.00 3.11 -7.73
CA ASP A 147 14.45 2.95 -7.55
C ASP A 147 14.85 2.71 -6.10
N ASN A 148 14.06 3.26 -5.18
CA ASN A 148 14.35 3.31 -3.76
C ASN A 148 13.11 2.99 -2.93
N ILE A 149 13.25 2.15 -1.90
CA ILE A 149 12.13 1.67 -1.11
C ILE A 149 11.40 2.80 -0.37
N TYR A 150 12.12 3.85 0.05
CA TYR A 150 11.53 4.98 0.78
C TYR A 150 10.56 5.80 -0.09
N SER A 151 10.69 5.72 -1.42
CA SER A 151 9.79 6.39 -2.36
C SER A 151 8.38 5.80 -2.35
N TYR A 152 8.18 4.61 -1.78
CA TYR A 152 6.85 4.04 -1.52
C TYR A 152 6.00 4.96 -0.62
N SER A 153 6.59 5.53 0.44
CA SER A 153 5.88 6.47 1.32
C SER A 153 5.80 7.89 0.78
N GLU A 154 6.76 8.31 -0.05
CA GLU A 154 6.76 9.65 -0.67
C GLU A 154 5.65 9.77 -1.71
N ASN A 155 5.39 8.68 -2.45
CA ASN A 155 4.28 8.58 -3.39
C ASN A 155 2.95 8.21 -2.71
N SER A 156 2.87 8.29 -1.38
CA SER A 156 1.67 7.89 -0.65
C SER A 156 0.50 8.85 -0.93
N LEU A 157 -0.65 8.32 -1.40
CA LEU A 157 -1.88 9.10 -1.59
C LEU A 157 -2.56 9.44 -0.25
N LEU A 158 -2.11 8.84 0.85
CA LEU A 158 -2.64 9.10 2.19
C LEU A 158 -2.18 10.47 2.69
N PRO A 159 -3.07 11.28 3.29
CA PRO A 159 -2.68 12.48 4.01
C PRO A 159 -1.59 12.15 5.05
N VAL A 160 -0.54 12.99 5.10
CA VAL A 160 0.63 12.87 6.01
C VAL A 160 0.25 12.83 7.51
N PHE A 161 -1.02 13.06 7.84
CA PHE A 161 -1.53 13.20 9.21
C PHE A 161 -1.69 11.88 10.00
N SER A 162 -1.58 10.69 9.41
CA SER A 162 -1.60 9.44 10.19
C SER A 162 -0.18 8.99 10.61
N ARG A 163 0.50 9.81 11.42
CA ARG A 163 1.77 9.41 12.08
C ARG A 163 1.55 8.60 13.37
N SER A 164 0.31 8.25 13.71
CA SER A 164 0.03 7.25 14.73
C SER A 164 0.55 5.87 14.29
N LYS A 165 0.78 4.98 15.26
CA LYS A 165 1.26 3.62 15.02
C LYS A 165 0.25 2.90 14.11
N ARG A 166 0.59 2.76 12.83
CA ARG A 166 -0.26 2.10 11.83
C ARG A 166 -0.48 0.66 12.24
N ASN A 167 -1.75 0.24 12.27
CA ASN A 167 -2.06 -1.15 12.52
C ASN A 167 -1.93 -1.96 11.21
N SER A 168 -2.00 -3.28 11.32
CA SER A 168 -1.93 -4.20 10.18
C SER A 168 -2.95 -3.88 9.07
N ASN A 169 -4.17 -3.47 9.42
CA ASN A 169 -5.22 -3.14 8.46
C ASN A 169 -4.86 -1.88 7.66
N ASP A 170 -4.28 -0.86 8.31
CA ASP A 170 -3.82 0.36 7.65
C ASP A 170 -2.70 0.07 6.64
N LEU A 171 -1.75 -0.80 7.01
CA LEU A 171 -0.64 -1.19 6.13
C LEU A 171 -1.15 -1.92 4.88
N MET A 172 -2.03 -2.90 5.08
CA MET A 172 -2.63 -3.66 3.97
C MET A 172 -3.50 -2.76 3.09
N ARG A 173 -4.29 -1.87 3.68
CA ARG A 173 -5.11 -0.89 2.95
C ARG A 173 -4.25 0.04 2.11
N ASN A 174 -3.17 0.58 2.67
CA ASN A 174 -2.23 1.41 1.91
C ASN A 174 -1.63 0.63 0.73
N PHE A 175 -1.16 -0.60 0.97
CA PHE A 175 -0.62 -1.47 -0.08
C PHE A 175 -1.62 -1.71 -1.22
N TRP A 176 -2.89 -1.97 -0.88
CA TRP A 176 -3.96 -2.18 -1.86
C TRP A 176 -4.24 -0.92 -2.69
N ILE A 177 -4.39 0.24 -2.05
CA ILE A 177 -4.62 1.54 -2.72
C ILE A 177 -3.45 1.90 -3.64
N GLN A 178 -2.22 1.78 -3.15
CA GLN A 178 -1.02 2.09 -3.92
C GLN A 178 -0.90 1.21 -5.16
N SER A 179 -1.18 -0.08 -5.01
CA SER A 179 -1.16 -1.02 -6.13
C SER A 179 -2.18 -0.64 -7.20
N ALA A 180 -3.38 -0.20 -6.80
CA ALA A 180 -4.39 0.26 -7.75
C ALA A 180 -3.98 1.58 -8.43
N PHE A 181 -3.46 2.55 -7.67
CA PHE A 181 -3.03 3.83 -8.19
C PHE A 181 -1.95 3.69 -9.27
N ILE A 182 -0.90 2.89 -9.02
CA ILE A 182 0.14 2.66 -10.02
C ILE A 182 -0.44 1.97 -11.26
N GLN A 183 -1.31 0.97 -11.10
CA GLN A 183 -1.95 0.32 -12.24
C GLN A 183 -2.74 1.33 -13.09
N PHE A 184 -3.54 2.20 -12.49
CA PHE A 184 -4.28 3.22 -13.24
C PHE A 184 -3.38 4.24 -13.93
N LYS A 185 -2.34 4.73 -13.23
CA LYS A 185 -1.35 5.65 -13.79
C LYS A 185 -0.68 5.04 -15.03
N SER A 186 -0.37 3.75 -14.99
CA SER A 186 0.24 3.02 -16.10
C SER A 186 -0.74 2.62 -17.21
N ILE A 187 -2.01 2.37 -16.87
CA ILE A 187 -3.07 2.15 -17.87
C ILE A 187 -3.24 3.41 -18.72
N ALA A 188 -3.23 4.59 -18.10
CA ALA A 188 -3.25 5.89 -18.75
C ALA A 188 -4.35 5.98 -19.84
N ASN A 189 -5.61 5.80 -19.45
CA ASN A 189 -6.74 5.83 -20.38
C ASN A 189 -6.67 7.08 -21.27
N PRO A 190 -6.60 6.94 -22.61
CA PRO A 190 -6.43 8.09 -23.50
C PRO A 190 -7.72 8.90 -23.66
N ASN A 191 -8.88 8.30 -23.42
CA ASN A 191 -10.18 8.94 -23.65
C ASN A 191 -10.47 10.00 -22.58
N PRO A 192 -11.05 11.16 -22.94
CA PRO A 192 -11.47 12.16 -21.97
C PRO A 192 -12.66 11.68 -21.16
N TYR A 193 -12.76 12.09 -19.89
CA TYR A 193 -13.94 11.82 -19.09
C TYR A 193 -15.09 12.75 -19.48
N ILE A 194 -16.23 12.17 -19.87
CA ILE A 194 -17.43 12.93 -20.26
C ILE A 194 -18.60 12.51 -19.37
N ARG A 195 -18.85 13.30 -18.32
CA ARG A 195 -19.91 13.03 -17.33
C ARG A 195 -21.29 12.77 -17.95
N LYS A 196 -21.65 13.48 -19.02
CA LYS A 196 -22.94 13.30 -19.73
C LYS A 196 -23.06 11.88 -20.31
N GLU A 197 -22.01 11.38 -20.95
CA GLU A 197 -22.01 10.03 -21.54
C GLU A 197 -22.10 8.95 -20.45
N LEU A 198 -21.52 9.20 -19.27
CA LEU A 198 -21.68 8.28 -18.14
C LEU A 198 -23.14 8.19 -17.69
N VAL A 199 -23.84 9.32 -17.56
CA VAL A 199 -25.28 9.35 -17.23
C VAL A 199 -26.11 8.57 -18.25
N GLU A 200 -25.77 8.67 -19.54
CA GLU A 200 -26.46 7.94 -20.60
C GLU A 200 -26.10 6.44 -20.65
N LEU A 201 -24.94 6.06 -20.13
CA LEU A 201 -24.46 4.68 -20.12
C LEU A 201 -25.04 3.85 -18.96
N ILE A 202 -25.17 4.42 -17.76
CA ILE A 202 -25.60 3.70 -16.56
C ILE A 202 -26.93 2.93 -16.75
N PRO A 203 -28.01 3.52 -17.31
CA PRO A 203 -29.26 2.81 -17.54
C PRO A 203 -29.11 1.57 -18.45
N LYS A 204 -28.08 1.55 -19.31
CA LYS A 204 -27.80 0.48 -20.27
C LYS A 204 -27.02 -0.68 -19.66
N ILE A 205 -26.54 -0.58 -18.42
CA ILE A 205 -25.75 -1.63 -17.75
C ILE A 205 -26.59 -2.87 -17.42
N ARG A 206 -27.84 -2.68 -16.97
CA ARG A 206 -28.68 -3.75 -16.39
C ARG A 206 -28.75 -5.03 -17.24
N PRO A 207 -29.02 -4.96 -18.56
CA PRO A 207 -29.15 -6.16 -19.38
C PRO A 207 -27.86 -6.99 -19.46
N TYR A 208 -26.68 -6.35 -19.32
CA TYR A 208 -25.40 -7.04 -19.35
C TYR A 208 -25.17 -7.93 -18.12
N THR A 209 -25.87 -7.69 -17.00
CA THR A 209 -25.81 -8.58 -15.84
C THR A 209 -26.26 -10.01 -16.16
N ARG A 210 -27.06 -10.21 -17.22
CA ARG A 210 -27.52 -11.56 -17.64
C ARG A 210 -26.43 -12.39 -18.32
N ASP A 211 -25.36 -11.77 -18.79
CA ASP A 211 -24.20 -12.44 -19.42
C ASP A 211 -23.07 -12.51 -18.38
N ILE A 212 -23.01 -13.61 -17.62
CA ILE A 212 -22.02 -13.78 -16.55
C ILE A 212 -20.60 -13.62 -17.09
N LYS A 213 -20.30 -14.25 -18.23
CA LYS A 213 -18.95 -14.34 -18.79
C LYS A 213 -18.47 -13.05 -19.45
N ASN A 214 -19.31 -12.39 -20.25
CA ASN A 214 -18.88 -11.25 -21.07
C ASN A 214 -19.54 -9.92 -20.69
N GLY A 215 -20.60 -9.94 -19.89
CA GLY A 215 -21.39 -8.77 -19.55
C GLY A 215 -20.55 -7.67 -18.92
N LEU A 216 -19.77 -8.02 -17.89
CA LEU A 216 -18.91 -7.08 -17.19
C LEU A 216 -17.90 -6.44 -18.14
N ILE A 217 -17.19 -7.25 -18.93
CA ILE A 217 -16.17 -6.79 -19.88
C ILE A 217 -16.74 -5.78 -20.87
N ARG A 218 -17.94 -6.03 -21.40
CA ARG A 218 -18.61 -5.09 -22.33
C ARG A 218 -18.89 -3.75 -21.65
N VAL A 219 -19.31 -3.77 -20.39
CA VAL A 219 -19.55 -2.56 -19.61
C VAL A 219 -18.24 -1.83 -19.31
N LEU A 220 -17.18 -2.55 -18.91
CA LEU A 220 -15.86 -1.93 -18.66
C LEU A 220 -15.28 -1.29 -19.93
N LYS A 221 -15.44 -1.93 -21.09
CA LYS A 221 -15.07 -1.37 -22.39
C LYS A 221 -15.82 -0.09 -22.72
N ALA A 222 -17.13 -0.06 -22.45
CA ALA A 222 -17.95 1.12 -22.66
C ALA A 222 -17.55 2.27 -21.72
N LEU A 223 -17.29 1.96 -20.44
CA LEU A 223 -16.78 2.90 -19.44
C LEU A 223 -15.42 3.48 -19.85
N PHE A 224 -14.50 2.65 -20.33
CA PHE A 224 -13.19 3.10 -20.76
C PHE A 224 -13.23 4.10 -21.90
N ARG A 225 -14.11 3.89 -22.88
CA ARG A 225 -14.31 4.80 -24.02
C ARG A 225 -14.79 6.20 -23.61
N ILE A 226 -15.47 6.30 -22.48
CA ILE A 226 -15.97 7.59 -21.95
C ILE A 226 -15.06 8.15 -20.84
N GLY A 227 -13.84 7.62 -20.71
CA GLY A 227 -12.81 8.09 -19.78
C GLY A 227 -12.87 7.51 -18.37
N VAL A 228 -13.71 6.49 -18.10
CA VAL A 228 -13.78 5.80 -16.81
C VAL A 228 -12.97 4.51 -16.85
N THR A 229 -11.92 4.39 -16.04
CA THR A 229 -11.07 3.18 -16.02
C THR A 229 -11.48 2.27 -14.88
N VAL A 230 -11.70 0.98 -15.14
CA VAL A 230 -12.05 0.02 -14.10
C VAL A 230 -11.03 -1.11 -14.07
N ILE A 231 -10.56 -1.49 -12.89
CA ILE A 231 -9.75 -2.70 -12.69
C ILE A 231 -10.39 -3.59 -11.63
N TYR A 232 -10.05 -4.86 -11.68
CA TYR A 232 -10.30 -5.77 -10.57
C TYR A 232 -9.01 -5.96 -9.77
N GLN A 233 -9.12 -5.91 -8.45
CA GLN A 233 -8.02 -6.23 -7.53
C GLN A 233 -8.55 -7.10 -6.39
N PRO A 234 -7.95 -8.27 -6.11
CA PRO A 234 -8.39 -9.15 -5.03
C PRO A 234 -8.47 -8.41 -3.68
N SER A 235 -9.49 -8.72 -2.88
CA SER A 235 -9.57 -8.24 -1.50
C SER A 235 -8.43 -8.87 -0.69
N LEU A 236 -7.71 -8.07 0.10
CA LEU A 236 -6.67 -8.58 0.98
C LEU A 236 -7.27 -8.99 2.32
N GLU A 237 -6.63 -9.94 2.99
CA GLU A 237 -6.99 -10.31 4.36
C GLU A 237 -6.97 -9.06 5.27
N LYS A 238 -7.95 -8.96 6.15
CA LYS A 238 -8.21 -7.81 7.05
C LYS A 238 -8.73 -6.53 6.39
N ILE A 239 -8.86 -6.49 5.07
CA ILE A 239 -9.49 -5.37 4.37
C ILE A 239 -10.94 -5.70 4.06
N GLN A 240 -11.89 -4.96 4.64
CA GLN A 240 -13.32 -5.04 4.30
C GLN A 240 -13.73 -4.04 3.21
N VAL A 241 -12.97 -3.99 2.11
CA VAL A 241 -13.18 -3.03 1.02
C VAL A 241 -13.89 -3.71 -0.13
N ARG A 242 -15.07 -3.19 -0.49
CA ARG A 242 -15.88 -3.70 -1.62
C ARG A 242 -15.38 -3.13 -2.93
N GLY A 243 -15.09 -1.83 -2.93
CA GLY A 243 -14.53 -1.11 -4.06
C GLY A 243 -13.86 0.18 -3.62
N ALA A 244 -13.29 0.89 -4.58
CA ALA A 244 -12.72 2.20 -4.35
C ALA A 244 -12.82 3.04 -5.63
N THR A 245 -12.97 4.34 -5.45
CA THR A 245 -12.97 5.33 -6.52
C THR A 245 -11.80 6.30 -6.34
N MET A 246 -11.02 6.52 -7.39
CA MET A 246 -9.88 7.44 -7.41
C MET A 246 -10.04 8.41 -8.58
N ILE A 247 -9.57 9.66 -8.42
CA ILE A 247 -9.47 10.60 -9.55
C ILE A 247 -8.00 10.79 -9.88
N ILE A 248 -7.59 10.35 -11.07
CA ILE A 248 -6.20 10.39 -11.53
C ILE A 248 -6.17 11.13 -12.85
N ASN A 249 -5.41 12.24 -12.91
CA ASN A 249 -5.34 13.13 -14.09
C ASN A 249 -6.73 13.53 -14.62
N ASP A 250 -7.63 13.96 -13.72
CA ASP A 250 -9.01 14.34 -14.02
C ASP A 250 -9.90 13.22 -14.61
N LYS A 251 -9.51 11.95 -14.42
CA LYS A 251 -10.27 10.79 -14.89
C LYS A 251 -10.66 9.87 -13.74
N PRO A 252 -11.92 9.40 -13.69
CA PRO A 252 -12.37 8.48 -12.66
C PRO A 252 -11.81 7.08 -12.91
N CYS A 253 -11.33 6.48 -11.82
CA CYS A 253 -10.71 5.17 -11.78
C CYS A 253 -11.37 4.34 -10.67
N ILE A 254 -11.95 3.20 -11.02
CA ILE A 254 -12.71 2.35 -10.10
C ILE A 254 -12.01 1.01 -9.89
N VAL A 255 -11.85 0.60 -8.64
CA VAL A 255 -11.36 -0.72 -8.27
C VAL A 255 -12.53 -1.56 -7.79
N LEU A 256 -12.73 -2.72 -8.41
CA LEU A 256 -13.65 -3.74 -7.92
C LEU A 256 -12.87 -4.79 -7.13
N SER A 257 -13.41 -5.23 -5.99
CA SER A 257 -12.86 -6.35 -5.22
C SER A 257 -13.79 -7.55 -5.21
N ASN A 258 -13.29 -8.69 -4.76
CA ASN A 258 -14.09 -9.91 -4.56
C ASN A 258 -14.61 -10.08 -3.12
N LEU A 259 -14.77 -8.99 -2.37
CA LEU A 259 -15.38 -9.07 -1.04
C LEU A 259 -16.76 -9.75 -1.13
N GLN A 260 -17.02 -10.75 -0.28
CA GLN A 260 -18.19 -11.66 -0.30
C GLN A 260 -18.27 -12.66 -1.47
N ASN A 261 -17.49 -12.45 -2.53
CA ASN A 261 -17.35 -13.33 -3.71
C ASN A 261 -18.67 -13.73 -4.39
N ASN A 262 -19.69 -12.88 -4.41
CA ASN A 262 -20.99 -13.17 -5.03
C ASN A 262 -21.21 -12.31 -6.28
N TYR A 263 -21.72 -12.91 -7.37
CA TYR A 263 -21.89 -12.23 -8.65
C TYR A 263 -22.74 -10.93 -8.59
N PRO A 264 -23.88 -10.88 -7.86
CA PRO A 264 -24.64 -9.64 -7.71
C PRO A 264 -23.87 -8.51 -7.03
N THR A 265 -23.02 -8.83 -6.05
CA THR A 265 -22.21 -7.84 -5.32
C THR A 265 -21.26 -7.10 -6.26
N LEU A 266 -20.73 -7.78 -7.28
CA LEU A 266 -19.86 -7.17 -8.28
C LEU A 266 -20.55 -6.02 -9.04
N TRP A 267 -21.79 -6.23 -9.47
CA TRP A 267 -22.58 -5.22 -10.18
C TRP A 267 -23.09 -4.11 -9.26
N PHE A 268 -23.47 -4.48 -8.04
CA PHE A 268 -23.83 -3.53 -7.00
C PHE A 268 -22.67 -2.58 -6.72
N THR A 269 -21.49 -3.12 -6.45
CA THR A 269 -20.27 -2.33 -6.22
C THR A 269 -19.97 -1.45 -7.42
N LEU A 270 -20.00 -1.95 -8.65
CA LEU A 270 -19.75 -1.11 -9.83
C LEU A 270 -20.70 0.10 -9.88
N LEU A 271 -21.99 -0.09 -9.65
CA LEU A 271 -22.96 1.03 -9.67
C LEU A 271 -22.81 1.98 -8.47
N HIS A 272 -22.44 1.45 -7.31
CA HIS A 272 -22.11 2.23 -6.11
C HIS A 272 -20.90 3.14 -6.38
N GLU A 273 -19.81 2.61 -6.94
CA GLU A 273 -18.64 3.42 -7.30
C GLU A 273 -18.97 4.44 -8.41
N LEU A 274 -19.83 4.08 -9.35
CA LEU A 274 -20.31 5.03 -10.38
C LEU A 274 -21.16 6.16 -9.79
N HIS A 275 -21.87 5.95 -8.67
CA HIS A 275 -22.52 7.03 -7.94
C HIS A 275 -21.47 8.03 -7.45
N HIS A 276 -20.42 7.58 -6.79
CA HIS A 276 -19.33 8.44 -6.32
C HIS A 276 -18.67 9.23 -7.46
N VAL A 277 -18.47 8.61 -8.62
CA VAL A 277 -17.99 9.31 -9.83
C VAL A 277 -18.95 10.41 -10.31
N LEU A 278 -20.25 10.24 -10.14
CA LEU A 278 -21.24 11.21 -10.58
C LEU A 278 -21.46 12.35 -9.58
N PHE A 279 -21.54 12.02 -8.29
CA PHE A 279 -22.02 12.94 -7.26
C PHE A 279 -20.90 13.47 -6.36
N ASP A 280 -19.81 12.72 -6.20
CA ASP A 280 -18.74 13.03 -5.24
C ASP A 280 -17.39 13.32 -5.92
N PHE A 281 -17.37 13.45 -7.25
CA PHE A 281 -16.15 13.59 -8.07
C PHE A 281 -15.18 14.66 -7.57
N GLU A 282 -15.66 15.88 -7.30
CA GLU A 282 -14.83 17.01 -6.87
C GLU A 282 -14.29 16.82 -5.45
N GLU A 283 -15.02 16.11 -4.59
CA GLU A 283 -14.57 15.79 -3.24
C GLU A 283 -13.47 14.73 -3.27
N ILE A 284 -13.68 13.66 -4.03
CA ILE A 284 -12.68 12.60 -4.25
C ILE A 284 -11.43 13.18 -4.90
N LYS A 285 -11.57 14.10 -5.86
CA LYS A 285 -10.44 14.78 -6.49
C LYS A 285 -9.59 15.57 -5.49
N LYS A 286 -10.21 16.22 -4.50
CA LYS A 286 -9.48 16.93 -3.43
C LYS A 286 -8.79 15.98 -2.45
N GLN A 287 -9.41 14.82 -2.19
CA GLN A 287 -8.94 13.82 -1.23
C GLN A 287 -8.07 12.72 -1.88
N THR A 288 -7.89 12.76 -3.20
CA THR A 288 -7.19 11.79 -4.05
C THR A 288 -7.95 10.47 -4.30
N TYR A 289 -8.68 9.94 -3.31
CA TYR A 289 -9.48 8.71 -3.45
C TYR A 289 -10.58 8.59 -2.39
N HIS A 290 -11.53 7.68 -2.63
CA HIS A 290 -12.58 7.20 -1.72
C HIS A 290 -12.59 5.65 -1.69
N ILE A 291 -13.01 5.07 -0.56
CA ILE A 291 -13.05 3.61 -0.35
C ILE A 291 -14.35 3.20 0.33
N SER A 292 -15.13 2.37 -0.34
CA SER A 292 -16.38 1.84 0.20
C SER A 292 -16.10 0.62 1.08
N ASN A 293 -16.42 0.74 2.37
CA ASN A 293 -16.26 -0.30 3.40
C ASN A 293 -17.52 -0.44 4.27
N ASN A 294 -17.60 -1.49 5.09
CA ASN A 294 -18.76 -1.70 5.99
C ASN A 294 -18.71 -0.91 7.30
N GLU A 295 -17.60 -0.23 7.60
CA GLU A 295 -17.34 0.41 8.90
C GLU A 295 -17.62 1.92 8.90
N GLY A 296 -18.19 2.43 7.80
CA GLY A 296 -18.52 3.85 7.64
C GLY A 296 -17.35 4.63 7.05
N ASP A 297 -17.68 5.60 6.22
CA ASP A 297 -16.69 6.41 5.54
C ASP A 297 -16.03 7.42 6.51
N ILE A 298 -14.73 7.59 6.36
CA ILE A 298 -13.93 8.55 7.14
C ILE A 298 -14.31 10.00 6.74
N PHE A 299 -14.94 10.17 5.57
CA PHE A 299 -15.05 11.45 4.87
C PHE A 299 -16.47 11.99 4.72
N LEU A 300 -17.46 11.44 5.44
CA LEU A 300 -18.85 11.90 5.42
C LEU A 300 -19.57 11.77 4.05
N MET A 301 -19.02 11.00 3.10
CA MET A 301 -19.76 10.69 1.87
C MET A 301 -21.01 9.87 2.20
N ASN A 302 -22.07 10.10 1.43
CA ASN A 302 -23.36 9.47 1.69
C ASN A 302 -23.41 8.06 1.07
N GLU A 303 -22.78 7.10 1.75
CA GLU A 303 -22.78 5.67 1.39
C GLU A 303 -24.20 5.13 1.18
N GLU A 304 -25.18 5.60 1.97
CA GLU A 304 -26.58 5.18 1.85
C GLU A 304 -27.19 5.62 0.52
N GLN A 305 -26.86 6.82 0.03
CA GLN A 305 -27.30 7.27 -1.30
C GLN A 305 -26.64 6.45 -2.41
N ALA A 306 -25.37 6.10 -2.29
CA ALA A 306 -24.69 5.24 -3.25
C ALA A 306 -25.28 3.82 -3.28
N ASP A 307 -25.58 3.25 -2.11
CA ASP A 307 -26.27 1.96 -1.96
C ASP A 307 -27.68 1.98 -2.56
N ASN A 308 -28.45 3.03 -2.27
CA ASN A 308 -29.79 3.22 -2.81
C ASN A 308 -29.74 3.41 -4.34
N PHE A 309 -28.78 4.18 -4.86
CA PHE A 309 -28.56 4.34 -6.29
C PHE A 309 -28.30 3.00 -6.97
N ALA A 310 -27.38 2.20 -6.43
CA ALA A 310 -27.08 0.88 -6.98
C ALA A 310 -28.30 -0.06 -6.94
N CYS A 311 -29.06 -0.05 -5.84
CA CYS A 311 -30.30 -0.84 -5.70
C CYS A 311 -31.36 -0.42 -6.71
N GLU A 312 -31.65 0.87 -6.83
CA GLU A 312 -32.69 1.40 -7.73
C GLU A 312 -32.38 1.09 -9.19
N TYR A 313 -31.11 1.21 -9.60
CA TYR A 313 -30.69 0.85 -10.95
C TYR A 313 -30.73 -0.64 -11.21
N LEU A 314 -30.34 -1.51 -10.27
CA LEU A 314 -30.43 -2.96 -10.48
C LEU A 314 -31.88 -3.42 -10.43
N LEU A 315 -32.55 -3.22 -9.29
CA LEU A 315 -33.89 -3.70 -9.00
C LEU A 315 -34.52 -2.84 -7.91
N ASN A 316 -35.31 -1.85 -8.31
CA ASN A 316 -36.05 -1.00 -7.37
C ASN A 316 -36.95 -1.78 -6.39
N GLU A 317 -37.32 -1.11 -5.31
CA GLU A 317 -38.09 -1.73 -4.21
C GLU A 317 -39.44 -2.29 -4.67
N SER A 318 -40.13 -1.62 -5.60
CA SER A 318 -41.42 -2.08 -6.13
C SER A 318 -41.31 -3.43 -6.84
N ARG A 319 -40.30 -3.60 -7.70
CA ARG A 319 -40.02 -4.86 -8.38
C ARG A 319 -39.57 -5.95 -7.42
N LEU A 320 -38.74 -5.62 -6.44
CA LEU A 320 -38.35 -6.57 -5.41
C LEU A 320 -39.57 -7.07 -4.64
N LYS A 321 -40.45 -6.17 -4.18
CA LYS A 321 -41.68 -6.52 -3.47
C LYS A 321 -42.59 -7.44 -4.31
N PHE A 322 -42.71 -7.16 -5.61
CA PHE A 322 -43.46 -8.01 -6.52
C PHE A 322 -42.82 -9.40 -6.66
N ALA A 323 -41.50 -9.47 -6.88
CA ALA A 323 -40.78 -10.73 -7.01
C ALA A 323 -40.78 -11.56 -5.71
N SER A 324 -40.80 -10.93 -4.54
CA SER A 324 -40.87 -11.61 -3.24
C SER A 324 -42.07 -12.54 -3.13
N GLY A 325 -43.21 -12.21 -3.74
CA GLY A 325 -44.39 -13.09 -3.79
C GLY A 325 -44.17 -14.40 -4.56
N TYR A 326 -43.11 -14.48 -5.35
CA TYR A 326 -42.76 -15.62 -6.19
C TYR A 326 -41.37 -16.19 -5.87
N ILE A 327 -40.71 -15.75 -4.80
CA ILE A 327 -39.29 -16.03 -4.51
C ILE A 327 -38.97 -17.53 -4.44
N THR A 328 -39.92 -18.35 -3.99
CA THR A 328 -39.79 -19.81 -3.89
C THR A 328 -39.80 -20.52 -5.26
N SER A 329 -40.31 -19.88 -6.31
CA SER A 329 -40.39 -20.42 -7.67
C SER A 329 -39.29 -19.88 -8.56
N HIS A 330 -38.23 -20.67 -8.75
CA HIS A 330 -37.10 -20.27 -9.62
C HIS A 330 -37.51 -19.96 -11.05
N TYR A 331 -38.47 -20.71 -11.60
CA TYR A 331 -39.01 -20.47 -12.94
C TYR A 331 -39.64 -19.07 -13.05
N ASN A 332 -40.44 -18.66 -12.06
CA ASN A 332 -41.08 -17.34 -12.06
C ASN A 332 -40.03 -16.23 -11.88
N ILE A 333 -39.05 -16.41 -11.00
CA ILE A 333 -37.97 -15.44 -10.80
C ILE A 333 -37.13 -15.26 -12.06
N GLU A 334 -36.77 -16.34 -12.77
CA GLU A 334 -36.03 -16.24 -14.03
C GLU A 334 -36.85 -15.53 -15.12
N LYS A 335 -38.15 -15.78 -15.19
CA LYS A 335 -39.04 -15.07 -16.12
C LYS A 335 -39.08 -13.56 -15.84
N LEU A 336 -39.26 -13.17 -14.57
CA LEU A 336 -39.24 -11.76 -14.15
C LEU A 336 -37.88 -11.11 -14.42
N ALA A 337 -36.79 -11.81 -14.11
CA ALA A 337 -35.43 -11.33 -14.36
C ALA A 337 -35.21 -11.06 -15.85
N LYS A 338 -35.71 -11.95 -16.73
CA LYS A 338 -35.64 -11.78 -18.18
C LYS A 338 -36.45 -10.57 -18.65
N GLU A 339 -37.67 -10.41 -18.16
CA GLU A 339 -38.55 -9.27 -18.50
C GLU A 339 -37.96 -7.93 -18.02
N TRP A 340 -37.31 -7.90 -16.85
CA TRP A 340 -36.74 -6.69 -16.28
C TRP A 340 -35.30 -6.40 -16.71
N GLY A 341 -34.70 -7.30 -17.50
CA GLY A 341 -33.35 -7.16 -18.03
C GLY A 341 -32.28 -7.23 -16.94
N VAL A 342 -32.40 -8.16 -15.99
CA VAL A 342 -31.40 -8.41 -14.94
C VAL A 342 -31.14 -9.91 -14.79
N HIS A 343 -30.01 -10.27 -14.18
CA HIS A 343 -29.75 -11.64 -13.76
C HIS A 343 -30.64 -12.03 -12.58
N SER A 344 -31.18 -13.25 -12.56
CA SER A 344 -32.08 -13.71 -11.49
C SER A 344 -31.42 -13.72 -10.10
N SER A 345 -30.11 -13.99 -10.03
CA SER A 345 -29.37 -13.93 -8.76
C SER A 345 -29.38 -12.56 -8.10
N ILE A 346 -29.57 -11.46 -8.84
CA ILE A 346 -29.71 -10.12 -8.27
C ILE A 346 -30.99 -10.03 -7.43
N ILE A 347 -32.10 -10.59 -7.94
CA ILE A 347 -33.37 -10.64 -7.22
C ILE A 347 -33.21 -11.45 -5.92
N TYR A 348 -32.59 -12.63 -6.01
CA TYR A 348 -32.32 -13.46 -4.84
C TYR A 348 -31.40 -12.78 -3.82
N ALA A 349 -30.30 -12.17 -4.27
CA ALA A 349 -29.37 -11.50 -3.37
C ALA A 349 -30.04 -10.33 -2.64
N MET A 350 -30.74 -9.45 -3.36
CA MET A 350 -31.44 -8.30 -2.75
C MET A 350 -32.55 -8.75 -1.79
N TYR A 351 -33.26 -9.83 -2.12
CA TYR A 351 -34.21 -10.44 -1.19
C TYR A 351 -33.51 -10.94 0.09
N CYS A 352 -32.42 -11.70 -0.04
CA CYS A 352 -31.67 -12.22 1.10
C CYS A 352 -31.00 -11.13 1.95
N TYR A 353 -30.56 -10.00 1.37
CA TYR A 353 -30.08 -8.87 2.16
C TYR A 353 -31.18 -8.26 3.04
N LYS A 354 -32.45 -8.28 2.60
CA LYS A 354 -33.58 -7.78 3.39
C LYS A 354 -34.10 -8.80 4.42
N THR A 355 -34.08 -10.10 4.12
CA THR A 355 -34.72 -11.14 4.96
C THR A 355 -33.75 -12.04 5.72
N ASN A 356 -32.46 -11.97 5.42
CA ASN A 356 -31.41 -12.86 5.93
C ASN A 356 -31.60 -14.36 5.58
N GLU A 357 -32.41 -14.68 4.56
CA GLU A 357 -32.74 -16.06 4.16
C GLU A 357 -31.71 -16.70 3.21
N TRP A 358 -30.43 -16.43 3.42
CA TRP A 358 -29.33 -16.92 2.56
C TRP A 358 -29.30 -18.44 2.43
N ALA A 359 -29.62 -19.17 3.50
CA ALA A 359 -29.59 -20.64 3.53
C ALA A 359 -30.45 -21.30 2.44
N PHE A 360 -31.56 -20.66 2.05
CA PHE A 360 -32.50 -21.21 1.06
C PHE A 360 -32.11 -20.88 -0.38
N TYR A 361 -31.58 -19.68 -0.61
CA TYR A 361 -31.46 -19.10 -1.95
C TYR A 361 -30.03 -18.94 -2.45
N ASN A 362 -29.01 -19.15 -1.62
CA ASN A 362 -27.61 -19.05 -2.02
C ASN A 362 -27.24 -19.99 -3.19
N LYS A 363 -27.96 -21.11 -3.36
CA LYS A 363 -27.82 -22.01 -4.52
C LYS A 363 -28.15 -21.35 -5.87
N TYR A 364 -28.90 -20.26 -5.88
CA TYR A 364 -29.22 -19.48 -7.09
C TYR A 364 -28.30 -18.28 -7.29
N ILE A 365 -27.30 -18.09 -6.42
CA ILE A 365 -26.38 -16.96 -6.46
C ILE A 365 -24.99 -17.48 -6.85
N PRO A 366 -24.57 -17.33 -8.12
CA PRO A 366 -23.26 -17.77 -8.54
C PRO A 366 -22.17 -16.91 -7.90
N LYS A 367 -20.98 -17.51 -7.80
CA LYS A 367 -19.75 -16.79 -7.44
C LYS A 367 -19.31 -15.89 -8.59
N MET A 368 -18.55 -14.84 -8.30
CA MET A 368 -18.09 -13.90 -9.33
C MET A 368 -16.91 -14.42 -10.17
N ASN A 369 -16.33 -15.58 -9.85
CA ASN A 369 -15.14 -16.14 -10.52
C ASN A 369 -15.26 -16.15 -12.06
N GLU A 370 -16.39 -16.61 -12.61
CA GLU A 370 -16.60 -16.67 -14.07
C GLU A 370 -16.63 -15.28 -14.71
N ALA A 371 -17.21 -14.30 -14.04
CA ALA A 371 -17.26 -12.91 -14.52
C ALA A 371 -15.91 -12.20 -14.44
N LEU A 372 -15.04 -12.65 -13.54
CA LEU A 372 -13.73 -12.08 -13.31
C LEU A 372 -12.61 -12.79 -14.09
N GLU A 373 -12.87 -13.95 -14.68
CA GLU A 373 -11.86 -14.83 -15.30
C GLU A 373 -10.93 -14.07 -16.25
N LEU A 374 -11.47 -13.19 -17.08
CA LEU A 374 -10.71 -12.44 -18.09
C LEU A 374 -10.08 -11.13 -17.59
N ILE A 375 -10.43 -10.67 -16.38
CA ILE A 375 -9.93 -9.40 -15.82
C ILE A 375 -9.08 -9.59 -14.56
N ASN A 376 -9.10 -10.77 -13.96
CA ASN A 376 -8.28 -11.11 -12.82
C ASN A 376 -6.87 -11.51 -13.28
N THR A 377 -5.95 -10.56 -13.22
CA THR A 377 -4.54 -10.74 -13.57
C THR A 377 -3.68 -11.30 -12.45
N HIS A 378 -4.26 -11.52 -11.26
CA HIS A 378 -3.53 -11.89 -10.04
C HIS A 378 -2.34 -10.94 -9.78
N PRO A 379 -2.58 -9.61 -9.64
CA PRO A 379 -1.51 -8.62 -9.64
C PRO A 379 -0.46 -8.87 -8.56
N PHE A 380 -0.87 -9.34 -7.38
CA PHE A 380 0.02 -9.59 -6.24
C PHE A 380 0.90 -10.84 -6.37
N GLU A 381 0.65 -11.70 -7.36
CA GLU A 381 1.47 -12.88 -7.66
C GLU A 381 2.54 -12.57 -8.73
N LYS A 382 2.49 -11.39 -9.35
CA LYS A 382 3.42 -10.97 -10.42
C LYS A 382 4.74 -10.44 -9.86
N GLU A 383 5.76 -10.37 -10.74
CA GLU A 383 7.01 -9.67 -10.41
C GLU A 383 6.81 -8.15 -10.42
N THR A 384 6.02 -7.65 -11.36
CA THR A 384 5.73 -6.22 -11.52
C THR A 384 4.24 -5.94 -11.69
N LEU A 385 3.76 -4.77 -11.25
CA LEU A 385 2.42 -4.31 -11.58
C LEU A 385 2.25 -4.07 -13.09
N MET A 386 3.34 -3.78 -13.81
CA MET A 386 3.31 -3.56 -15.27
C MET A 386 2.87 -4.80 -16.04
N GLU A 387 3.21 -6.01 -15.58
CA GLU A 387 2.70 -7.25 -16.17
C GLU A 387 1.17 -7.33 -16.09
N SER A 388 0.60 -6.98 -14.93
CA SER A 388 -0.86 -6.90 -14.74
C SER A 388 -1.48 -5.85 -15.68
N VAL A 389 -0.88 -4.67 -15.76
CA VAL A 389 -1.36 -3.58 -16.61
C VAL A 389 -1.37 -3.98 -18.09
N GLN A 390 -0.33 -4.65 -18.56
CA GLN A 390 -0.24 -5.09 -19.96
C GLN A 390 -1.34 -6.11 -20.29
N GLN A 391 -1.58 -7.07 -19.40
CA GLN A 391 -2.69 -8.03 -19.55
C GLN A 391 -4.05 -7.32 -19.57
N ILE A 392 -4.28 -6.36 -18.64
CA ILE A 392 -5.50 -5.56 -18.62
C ILE A 392 -5.68 -4.81 -19.95
N LYS A 393 -4.63 -4.17 -20.47
CA LYS A 393 -4.70 -3.47 -21.77
C LYS A 393 -5.06 -4.43 -22.90
N GLU A 394 -4.42 -5.58 -22.98
CA GLU A 394 -4.67 -6.58 -24.03
C GLU A 394 -6.11 -7.13 -24.02
N PHE A 395 -6.67 -7.42 -22.85
CA PHE A 395 -8.00 -8.03 -22.76
C PHE A 395 -9.15 -6.99 -22.76
N LEU A 396 -8.94 -5.84 -22.14
CA LEU A 396 -9.99 -4.84 -21.92
C LEU A 396 -9.90 -3.62 -22.83
N TYR A 397 -8.72 -3.11 -23.18
CA TYR A 397 -8.60 -1.74 -23.70
C TYR A 397 -7.92 -1.61 -25.06
N ASN A 398 -7.37 -2.70 -25.60
CA ASN A 398 -6.91 -2.81 -26.98
C ASN A 398 -8.02 -3.25 -27.94
#